data_AF-A0A2U1SNS7-F1
#
_entry.id   AF-A0A2U1SNS7-F1
#
_cell.length_a   1.000
_cell.length_b   1.000
_cell.length_c   1.000
_cell.angle_alpha   90.00
_cell.angle_beta   90.00
_cell.angle_gamma   90.00
#
_symmetry.space_group_name_H-M   'P 1'
#
loop_
_entity.id
_entity.type
_entity.pdbx_description
1 polymer ?
#
loop_
_entity_poly.entity_id
_entity_poly.type
_entity_poly.pdbx_seq_one_letter_code
_entity_poly.pdbx_strand_id
1 'polypeptide(L)'
;MMALAPAASAANGPDRPPTFEPAAPPALAGKSAQPAQARKRLTKFEARRIRHACQGRANERGLGGPEREAFLGRCYFGRVSTRVERQQCRQEAAARGVERGSLRAYIRDCVRDRLRAREERKN
;
A
#
# COMPACT_ATOMS: atom_id res chain seq x y z
N MET A 1 3.16 61.90 0.08
CA MET A 1 4.51 62.10 -0.49
C MET A 1 5.18 60.73 -0.51
N MET A 2 5.10 60.04 -1.65
CA MET A 2 6.13 59.93 -2.69
C MET A 2 7.19 58.87 -2.34
N ALA A 3 7.22 57.85 -3.20
CA ALA A 3 8.09 56.70 -3.20
C ALA A 3 9.58 57.06 -3.30
N LEU A 4 10.44 56.18 -2.79
CA LEU A 4 11.82 56.06 -3.23
C LEU A 4 12.17 54.58 -3.44
N ALA A 5 12.35 54.21 -4.70
CA ALA A 5 13.44 53.33 -5.11
C ALA A 5 14.49 54.23 -5.78
N PRO A 6 15.81 53.94 -5.65
CA PRO A 6 16.51 53.31 -6.79
C PRO A 6 17.62 52.33 -6.32
N ALA A 7 17.78 51.17 -6.97
CA ALA A 7 18.56 50.91 -8.18
C ALA A 7 20.08 50.92 -7.98
N ALA A 8 20.71 49.78 -8.30
CA ALA A 8 21.99 49.65 -9.03
C ALA A 8 22.47 48.20 -8.90
N SER A 9 23.04 47.52 -9.88
CA SER A 9 23.29 47.84 -11.29
C SER A 9 23.80 46.56 -11.95
N ALA A 10 23.60 46.53 -13.27
CA ALA A 10 24.43 45.97 -14.35
C ALA A 10 25.55 44.97 -13.98
N ALA A 11 25.80 43.91 -14.75
CA ALA A 11 25.99 43.89 -16.20
C ALA A 11 26.04 42.41 -16.65
N ASN A 12 25.78 41.96 -17.87
CA ASN A 12 25.89 42.52 -19.21
C ASN A 12 24.86 41.80 -20.11
N GLY A 13 24.25 42.50 -21.07
CA GLY A 13 23.73 41.86 -22.30
C GLY A 13 24.85 41.74 -23.34
N PRO A 14 24.58 41.62 -24.66
CA PRO A 14 23.43 41.06 -25.39
C PRO A 14 23.92 40.11 -26.54
N ASP A 15 23.02 39.74 -27.47
CA ASP A 15 23.28 39.23 -28.85
C ASP A 15 23.80 37.77 -29.00
N ARG A 16 23.32 36.85 -29.86
CA ARG A 16 22.30 36.76 -30.94
C ARG A 16 22.14 35.24 -31.31
N PRO A 17 21.39 34.78 -32.34
CA PRO A 17 20.35 33.74 -32.22
C PRO A 17 20.65 32.49 -33.11
N PRO A 18 19.65 31.81 -33.71
CA PRO A 18 18.89 30.69 -33.19
C PRO A 18 19.27 29.37 -33.90
N THR A 19 19.53 28.30 -33.15
CA THR A 19 19.61 26.97 -33.75
C THR A 19 18.22 26.34 -33.70
N PHE A 20 17.57 26.23 -34.86
CA PHE A 20 16.40 25.38 -35.04
C PHE A 20 16.83 23.92 -34.90
N GLU A 21 16.39 23.25 -33.84
CA GLU A 21 16.29 21.80 -33.81
C GLU A 21 14.90 21.39 -33.30
N PRO A 22 14.28 20.35 -33.88
CA PRO A 22 12.86 20.10 -33.78
C PRO A 22 12.48 19.53 -32.41
N ALA A 23 11.27 19.90 -31.99
CA ALA A 23 10.61 19.45 -30.77
C ALA A 23 10.68 17.93 -30.58
N ALA A 24 11.47 17.50 -29.58
CA ALA A 24 11.29 16.21 -28.93
C ALA A 24 10.31 16.41 -27.76
N PRO A 25 9.26 15.58 -27.63
CA PRO A 25 8.28 15.72 -26.56
C PRO A 25 8.98 15.58 -25.20
N PRO A 26 8.48 16.26 -24.14
CA PRO A 26 9.00 16.04 -22.79
C PRO A 26 8.83 14.56 -22.49
N ALA A 27 9.95 13.85 -22.38
CA ALA A 27 10.00 12.50 -21.85
C ALA A 27 9.37 12.57 -20.47
N LEU A 28 8.09 12.17 -20.44
CA LEU A 28 7.27 12.07 -19.25
C LEU A 28 8.13 11.40 -18.19
N ALA A 29 8.40 12.17 -17.14
CA ALA A 29 8.94 11.75 -15.87
C ALA A 29 8.61 10.28 -15.68
N GLY A 30 9.64 9.44 -15.83
CA GLY A 30 9.54 8.02 -15.65
C GLY A 30 8.89 7.81 -14.30
N LYS A 31 7.59 7.52 -14.33
CA LYS A 31 6.80 7.04 -13.21
C LYS A 31 7.72 6.12 -12.47
N SER A 32 8.09 6.52 -11.25
CA SER A 32 8.82 5.70 -10.31
C SER A 32 8.29 4.30 -10.49
N ALA A 33 9.14 3.42 -11.03
CA ALA A 33 8.85 2.01 -11.07
C ALA A 33 8.67 1.64 -9.60
N GLN A 34 7.42 1.70 -9.14
CA GLN A 34 7.03 1.08 -7.89
C GLN A 34 7.54 -0.34 -8.07
N PRO A 35 8.47 -0.80 -7.21
CA PRO A 35 9.00 -2.14 -7.36
C PRO A 35 7.78 -3.04 -7.45
N ALA A 36 7.65 -3.74 -8.58
CA ALA A 36 6.70 -4.80 -8.75
C ALA A 36 6.90 -5.66 -7.51
N GLN A 37 5.96 -5.55 -6.56
CA GLN A 37 6.11 -6.13 -5.24
C GLN A 37 6.09 -7.63 -5.49
N ALA A 38 7.26 -8.23 -5.70
CA ALA A 38 7.49 -9.62 -5.37
C ALA A 38 6.98 -9.73 -3.94
N ARG A 39 5.78 -10.31 -3.80
CA ARG A 39 4.94 -10.18 -2.60
C ARG A 39 5.56 -11.01 -1.50
N LYS A 40 6.67 -10.50 -0.95
CA LYS A 40 7.36 -11.02 0.22
C LYS A 40 6.30 -11.19 1.30
N ARG A 41 6.16 -12.43 1.78
CA ARG A 41 5.22 -12.75 2.85
C ARG A 41 5.44 -11.75 3.98
N LEU A 42 4.38 -11.01 4.28
CA LEU A 42 4.47 -9.87 5.17
C LEU A 42 4.93 -10.33 6.55
N THR A 43 6.04 -9.77 7.02
CA THR A 43 6.61 -10.13 8.30
C THR A 43 5.68 -9.71 9.45
N LYS A 44 5.86 -10.30 10.64
CA LYS A 44 5.08 -9.93 11.84
C LYS A 44 5.14 -8.43 12.13
N PHE A 45 6.31 -7.83 11.93
CA PHE A 45 6.55 -6.40 12.15
C PHE A 45 5.82 -5.53 11.13
N GLU A 46 5.87 -5.90 9.85
CA GLU A 46 5.13 -5.18 8.81
C GLU A 46 3.62 -5.30 9.03
N ALA A 47 3.12 -6.47 9.42
CA ALA A 47 1.70 -6.68 9.68
C ALA A 47 1.23 -5.85 10.89
N ARG A 48 2.10 -5.66 11.89
CA ARG A 48 1.83 -4.76 13.02
C ARG A 48 1.82 -3.30 12.56
N ARG A 49 2.82 -2.88 11.77
CA ARG A 49 2.93 -1.51 11.25
C ARG A 49 1.71 -1.12 10.40
N ILE A 50 1.27 -1.98 9.50
CA ILE A 50 0.09 -1.73 8.64
C ILE A 50 -1.18 -1.64 9.47
N ARG A 51 -1.36 -2.50 10.50
CA ARG A 51 -2.51 -2.40 11.41
C ARG A 51 -2.53 -1.08 12.15
N HIS A 52 -1.37 -0.64 12.67
CA HIS A 52 -1.27 0.61 13.39
C HIS A 52 -1.59 1.81 12.50
N ALA A 53 -1.09 1.82 11.26
CA ALA A 53 -1.42 2.85 10.27
C ALA A 53 -2.92 2.85 9.90
N CYS A 54 -3.54 1.67 9.78
CA CYS A 54 -4.99 1.58 9.55
C CYS A 54 -5.81 2.08 10.74
N GLN A 55 -5.37 1.80 11.97
CA GLN A 55 -6.00 2.33 13.19
C GLN A 55 -5.87 3.84 13.29
N GLY A 56 -4.67 4.39 13.01
CA GLY A 56 -4.45 5.84 12.96
C GLY A 56 -5.41 6.53 11.99
N ARG A 57 -5.49 6.05 10.74
CA ARG A 57 -6.41 6.60 9.73
C ARG A 57 -7.89 6.46 10.11
N ALA A 58 -8.27 5.39 10.82
CA ALA A 58 -9.64 5.23 11.30
C ALA A 58 -9.98 6.26 12.38
N ASN A 59 -9.02 6.51 13.28
CA ASN A 59 -9.17 7.49 14.36
C ASN A 59 -9.15 8.93 13.82
N GLU A 60 -8.29 9.26 12.85
CA GLU A 60 -8.27 10.57 12.16
C GLU A 60 -9.62 10.89 11.49
N ARG A 61 -10.31 9.85 11.01
CA ARG A 61 -11.64 9.97 10.40
C ARG A 61 -12.78 9.96 11.43
N GLY A 62 -12.48 9.84 12.72
CA GLY A 62 -13.49 9.74 13.78
C GLY A 62 -14.39 8.50 13.66
N LEU A 63 -13.96 7.44 12.97
CA LEU A 63 -14.81 6.28 12.73
C LEU A 63 -15.01 5.47 14.02
N GLY A 64 -16.28 5.29 14.39
CA GLY A 64 -16.71 4.48 15.54
C GLY A 64 -17.38 3.16 15.11
N GLY A 65 -17.51 2.25 16.07
CA GLY A 65 -18.34 1.03 15.96
C GLY A 65 -18.19 0.26 14.63
N PRO A 66 -19.31 -0.08 13.96
CA PRO A 66 -19.30 -0.95 12.77
C PRO A 66 -18.59 -0.34 11.56
N GLU A 67 -18.62 0.99 11.40
CA GLU A 67 -17.94 1.68 10.30
C GLU A 67 -16.42 1.59 10.44
N ARG A 68 -15.93 1.69 11.68
CA ARG A 68 -14.52 1.47 12.00
C ARG A 68 -14.09 0.07 11.61
N GLU A 69 -14.90 -0.95 11.94
CA GLU A 69 -14.60 -2.34 11.59
C GLU A 69 -14.58 -2.56 10.08
N ALA A 70 -15.54 -1.99 9.34
CA ALA A 70 -15.57 -2.06 7.88
C ALA A 70 -14.35 -1.36 7.25
N PHE A 71 -13.95 -0.20 7.77
CA PHE A 71 -12.78 0.53 7.31
C PHE A 71 -11.48 -0.20 7.60
N LEU A 72 -11.27 -0.64 8.84
CA LEU A 72 -10.12 -1.46 9.21
C LEU A 72 -10.08 -2.74 8.38
N GLY A 73 -11.26 -3.30 8.11
CA GLY A 73 -11.44 -4.43 7.24
C GLY A 73 -10.86 -4.16 5.86
N ARG A 74 -11.35 -3.16 5.14
CA ARG A 74 -10.82 -2.80 3.82
C ARG A 74 -9.33 -2.41 3.86
N CYS A 75 -8.93 -1.62 4.86
CA CYS A 75 -7.60 -1.06 4.99
C CYS A 75 -6.50 -2.12 5.23
N TYR A 76 -6.75 -3.05 6.16
CA TYR A 76 -5.81 -4.11 6.50
C TYR A 76 -6.06 -5.38 5.70
N PHE A 77 -7.32 -5.81 5.55
CA PHE A 77 -7.62 -7.06 4.87
C PHE A 77 -7.39 -7.01 3.36
N GLY A 78 -7.65 -5.87 2.70
CA GLY A 78 -7.29 -5.70 1.29
C GLY A 78 -5.79 -5.81 1.01
N ARG A 79 -4.94 -5.57 2.03
CA ARG A 79 -3.47 -5.57 1.89
C ARG A 79 -2.80 -6.82 2.46
N VAL A 80 -3.35 -7.44 3.52
CA VAL A 80 -2.65 -8.46 4.33
C VAL A 80 -3.59 -9.55 4.87
N SER A 81 -4.87 -9.58 4.51
CA SER A 81 -5.81 -10.54 5.13
C SER A 81 -5.50 -11.97 4.78
N THR A 82 -5.45 -12.77 5.84
CA THR A 82 -5.84 -14.19 5.82
C THR A 82 -7.15 -14.42 6.58
N ARG A 83 -7.93 -13.37 6.88
CA ARG A 83 -9.14 -13.48 7.72
C ARG A 83 -10.21 -14.33 7.05
N VAL A 84 -10.49 -14.09 5.77
CA VAL A 84 -11.45 -14.88 4.99
C VAL A 84 -10.96 -16.32 4.91
N GLU A 85 -9.69 -16.52 4.59
CA GLU A 85 -9.04 -17.84 4.52
C GLU A 85 -9.09 -18.55 5.89
N ARG A 86 -8.83 -17.85 7.00
CA ARG A 86 -8.93 -18.40 8.37
C ARG A 86 -10.36 -18.79 8.72
N GLN A 87 -11.35 -18.01 8.30
CA GLN A 87 -12.76 -18.31 8.55
C GLN A 87 -13.17 -19.56 7.78
N GLN A 88 -12.78 -19.68 6.52
CA GLN A 88 -13.03 -20.88 5.71
C GLN A 88 -12.29 -22.09 6.28
N CYS A 89 -11.02 -21.95 6.67
CA CYS A 89 -10.27 -23.01 7.35
C CYS A 89 -10.91 -23.44 8.69
N ARG A 90 -11.58 -22.53 9.41
CA ARG A 90 -12.35 -22.90 10.62
C ARG A 90 -13.60 -23.72 10.27
N GLN A 91 -14.30 -23.36 9.20
CA GLN A 91 -15.46 -24.13 8.73
C GLN A 91 -15.04 -25.50 8.22
N GLU A 92 -13.94 -25.58 7.46
CA GLU A 92 -13.36 -26.85 7.01
C GLU A 92 -12.91 -27.72 8.18
N ALA A 93 -12.28 -27.12 9.20
CA ALA A 93 -11.89 -27.83 10.42
C ALA A 93 -13.11 -28.39 11.17
N ALA A 94 -14.18 -27.60 11.28
CA ALA A 94 -15.43 -28.03 11.89
C ALA A 94 -16.09 -29.17 11.09
N ALA A 95 -16.14 -29.05 9.76
CA ALA A 95 -16.66 -30.09 8.88
C ALA A 95 -15.86 -31.40 8.94
N ARG A 96 -14.55 -31.31 9.18
CA ARG A 96 -13.65 -32.47 9.36
C ARG A 96 -13.62 -33.02 10.78
N GLY A 97 -14.33 -32.41 11.74
CA GLY A 97 -14.29 -32.82 13.14
C GLY A 97 -12.92 -32.63 13.80
N VAL A 98 -12.17 -31.60 13.41
CA VAL A 98 -10.85 -31.32 13.99
C VAL A 98 -11.00 -30.95 15.46
N GLU A 99 -10.32 -31.71 16.32
CA GLU A 99 -10.28 -31.52 17.76
C GLU A 99 -9.84 -30.10 18.17
N ARG A 100 -10.40 -29.60 19.28
CA ARG A 100 -10.10 -28.23 19.77
C ARG A 100 -8.60 -28.02 20.03
N GLY A 101 -7.90 -29.05 20.49
CA GLY A 101 -6.45 -29.01 20.74
C GLY A 101 -5.61 -28.85 19.47
N SER A 102 -6.05 -29.40 18.34
CA SER A 102 -5.34 -29.35 17.06
C SER A 102 -5.88 -28.28 16.12
N LEU A 103 -7.06 -27.71 16.40
CA LEU A 103 -7.75 -26.69 15.59
C LEU A 103 -6.82 -25.52 15.23
N ARG A 104 -6.03 -25.03 16.18
CA ARG A 104 -5.13 -23.88 15.95
C ARG A 104 -3.98 -24.22 15.00
N ALA A 105 -3.44 -25.44 15.06
CA ALA A 105 -2.42 -25.93 14.15
C ALA A 105 -3.02 -26.11 12.75
N TYR A 106 -4.17 -26.80 12.67
CA TYR A 106 -4.90 -27.00 11.42
C TYR A 106 -5.19 -25.68 10.69
N ILE A 107 -5.75 -24.68 11.38
CA ILE A 107 -6.05 -23.38 10.76
C ILE A 107 -4.78 -22.71 10.23
N ARG A 108 -3.65 -22.85 10.92
CA ARG A 108 -2.37 -22.25 10.49
C ARG A 108 -1.89 -22.88 9.19
N ASP A 109 -1.96 -24.19 9.08
CA ASP A 109 -1.46 -24.93 7.92
C ASP A 109 -2.42 -24.79 6.74
N CYS A 110 -3.73 -24.93 6.97
CA CYS A 110 -4.74 -24.65 5.94
C CYS A 110 -4.58 -23.24 5.33
N VAL A 111 -4.37 -22.20 6.14
CA VAL A 111 -4.14 -20.84 5.63
C VAL A 111 -2.84 -20.76 4.83
N ARG A 112 -1.78 -21.44 5.26
CA ARG A 112 -0.49 -21.46 4.57
C ARG A 112 -0.62 -22.09 3.18
N ASP A 113 -1.30 -23.21 3.10
CA ASP A 113 -1.52 -23.97 1.87
C ASP A 113 -2.39 -23.18 0.89
N ARG A 114 -3.48 -22.60 1.38
CA ARG A 114 -4.35 -21.75 0.55
C ARG A 114 -3.65 -20.51 0.02
N LEU A 115 -2.74 -19.91 0.80
CA LEU A 115 -1.90 -18.81 0.32
C LEU A 115 -0.92 -19.26 -0.76
N ARG A 116 -0.29 -20.43 -0.60
CA ARG A 116 0.61 -21.00 -1.61
C ARG A 116 -0.14 -21.30 -2.91
N ALA A 117 -1.28 -21.99 -2.83
CA ALA A 117 -2.13 -22.29 -3.99
C ALA A 117 -2.70 -21.03 -4.67
N ARG A 118 -2.85 -19.92 -3.94
CA ARG A 118 -3.26 -18.63 -4.53
C ARG A 118 -2.10 -17.94 -5.26
N GLU A 119 -0.88 -18.16 -4.81
CA GLU A 119 0.34 -17.64 -5.43
C GLU A 119 0.67 -18.40 -6.70
N GLU A 120 0.60 -19.73 -6.66
CA GLU A 120 0.77 -20.61 -7.83
C GLU A 120 -0.24 -20.33 -8.94
N ARG A 121 -1.48 -19.97 -8.62
CA ARG A 121 -2.51 -19.60 -9.61
C ARG A 121 -2.35 -18.21 -10.23
N LYS A 122 -1.45 -17.39 -9.69
CA LYS A 122 -1.20 -16.02 -10.16
C LYS A 122 0.09 -15.88 -10.94
N ASN A 123 1.00 -16.84 -10.80
CA ASN A 123 2.14 -17.03 -11.67
C ASN A 123 1.71 -17.81 -12.92
#